data_AF-A0A1E4C6V6-F1
#
_entry.id   AF-A0A1E4C6V6-F1
#
_cell.length_a   1.000
_cell.length_b   1.000
_cell.length_c   1.000
_cell.angle_alpha   90.00
_cell.angle_beta   90.00
_cell.angle_gamma   90.00
#
_symmetry.space_group_name_H-M   'P 1'
#
loop_
_entity.id
_entity.type
_entity.pdbx_description
1 polymer ?
#
loop_
_entity_poly.entity_id
_entity_poly.type
_entity_poly.pdbx_seq_one_letter_code
_entity_poly.pdbx_strand_id
1 'polypeptide(L)'
;MDHFWTFAGSYWWLVFPLLGVAGGVVRRWDVLAQRRHARRLEVMRAKAELKSVTASTRVTSAGEPQPITKPSPLPDQLEKLFAVHDDVTARWLEYELDVARMIAFPTMSDGRQPLTAAFLRAKKVADRLRPASADARVSAEQVAEYRGAVTDYEVAFDLAERDARRVRDSQFSDAERKRLATAQQLLAVALDQSATPAERQVAYRRVREEVDGLLALSDEAVERLETKVALQLERPQPTPDDKRGPADAGPRC
;
A
#
# COMPACT_ATOMS: atom_id res chain seq x y z
N MET A 1 9.75 50.62 -10.01
CA MET A 1 9.42 49.18 -10.04
C MET A 1 10.67 48.30 -10.18
N ASP A 2 11.87 48.88 -10.18
CA ASP A 2 13.13 48.21 -10.54
C ASP A 2 13.74 47.38 -9.39
N HIS A 3 13.44 47.74 -8.14
CA HIS A 3 13.92 47.01 -6.95
C HIS A 3 13.39 45.57 -6.84
N PHE A 4 12.18 45.30 -7.34
CA PHE A 4 11.59 43.95 -7.30
C PHE A 4 12.30 42.99 -8.28
N TRP A 5 12.62 43.48 -9.48
CA TRP A 5 13.33 42.71 -10.50
C TRP A 5 14.79 42.44 -10.14
N THR A 6 15.44 43.36 -9.42
CA THR A 6 16.81 43.15 -8.90
C THR A 6 16.82 42.10 -7.78
N PHE A 7 15.80 42.09 -6.92
CA PHE A 7 15.63 41.09 -5.87
C PHE A 7 15.35 39.69 -6.45
N ALA A 8 14.45 39.58 -7.43
CA ALA A 8 14.15 38.30 -8.08
C ALA A 8 15.37 37.68 -8.81
N GLY A 9 16.25 38.50 -9.41
CA GLY A 9 17.50 38.03 -10.01
C GLY A 9 18.57 37.62 -8.99
N SER A 10 18.64 38.32 -7.85
CA SER A 10 19.60 38.09 -6.76
C SER A 10 19.33 36.79 -5.98
N TYR A 11 18.07 36.42 -5.80
CA TYR A 11 17.66 35.34 -4.90
C TYR A 11 17.10 34.09 -5.61
N TRP A 12 17.29 33.96 -6.93
CA TRP A 12 16.82 32.80 -7.71
C TRP A 12 17.40 31.46 -7.22
N TRP A 13 18.59 31.50 -6.61
CA TRP A 13 19.28 30.32 -6.09
C TRP A 13 18.63 29.74 -4.81
N LEU A 14 17.73 30.47 -4.14
CA LEU A 14 17.00 29.96 -2.96
C LEU A 14 15.99 28.85 -3.30
N VAL A 15 15.65 28.66 -4.57
CA VAL A 15 14.82 27.53 -5.01
C VAL A 15 15.53 26.18 -4.78
N PHE A 16 16.87 26.13 -4.88
CA PHE A 16 17.63 24.89 -4.75
C PHE A 16 17.65 24.28 -3.33
N PRO A 17 17.89 25.02 -2.24
CA PRO A 17 17.80 24.46 -0.89
C PRO A 17 16.36 24.09 -0.50
N LEU A 18 15.34 24.80 -0.99
CA LEU A 18 13.94 24.44 -0.77
C LEU A 18 13.53 23.16 -1.53
N LEU A 19 14.07 22.93 -2.74
CA LEU A 19 13.88 21.67 -3.47
C LEU A 19 14.56 20.47 -2.79
N GLY A 20 15.71 20.69 -2.14
CA GLY A 20 16.43 19.65 -1.40
C GLY A 20 15.72 19.18 -0.13
N VAL A 21 14.96 20.07 0.54
CA VAL A 21 14.22 19.73 1.77
C VAL A 21 12.82 19.18 1.47
N ALA A 22 12.19 19.59 0.37
CA ALA A 22 10.90 19.02 -0.08
C ALA A 22 11.03 17.62 -0.71
N GLY A 23 12.17 17.29 -1.31
CA GLY A 23 12.42 15.97 -1.91
C GLY A 23 12.59 14.81 -0.92
N GLY A 24 12.79 15.09 0.37
CA GLY A 24 13.08 14.08 1.40
C GLY A 24 11.86 13.37 2.00
N VAL A 25 10.65 13.95 1.88
CA VAL A 25 9.48 13.48 2.65
C VAL A 25 8.60 12.50 1.86
N VAL A 26 8.72 12.44 0.53
CA VAL A 26 7.97 11.49 -0.32
C VAL A 26 8.55 10.06 -0.28
N ARG A 27 9.79 9.88 0.18
CA ARG A 27 10.52 8.61 0.04
C ARG A 27 10.42 7.65 1.24
N ARG A 28 9.65 7.99 2.28
CA ARG A 28 9.67 7.25 3.57
C ARG A 28 8.61 6.16 3.74
N TRP A 29 7.72 5.94 2.78
CA TRP A 29 6.67 4.91 2.88
C TRP A 29 6.97 3.63 2.06
N ASP A 30 7.94 3.67 1.14
CA ASP A 30 8.30 2.51 0.27
C ASP A 30 9.35 1.55 0.87
N VAL A 31 10.04 1.94 1.96
CA VAL A 31 11.24 1.21 2.44
C VAL A 31 10.91 -0.05 3.24
N LEU A 32 9.70 -0.18 3.79
CA LEU A 32 9.29 -1.37 4.55
C LEU A 32 8.85 -2.55 3.66
N ALA A 33 8.32 -2.28 2.46
CA ALA A 33 7.95 -3.32 1.48
C ALA A 33 9.19 -3.86 0.73
N GLN A 34 10.12 -2.98 0.34
CA GLN A 34 11.33 -3.36 -0.40
C GLN A 34 12.27 -4.28 0.40
N ARG A 35 12.35 -4.13 1.74
CA ARG A 35 13.18 -4.98 2.60
C ARG A 35 12.73 -6.44 2.65
N ARG A 36 11.44 -6.72 2.43
CA ARG A 36 10.94 -8.11 2.35
C ARG A 36 11.17 -8.71 0.97
N HIS A 37 11.10 -7.89 -0.08
CA HIS A 37 11.29 -8.33 -1.46
C HIS A 37 12.76 -8.60 -1.81
N ALA A 38 13.69 -7.77 -1.30
CA ALA A 38 15.13 -8.01 -1.43
C ALA A 38 15.56 -9.33 -0.76
N ARG A 39 15.04 -9.62 0.45
CA ARG A 39 15.25 -10.90 1.14
C ARG A 39 14.68 -12.09 0.37
N ARG A 40 13.53 -11.93 -0.31
CA ARG A 40 12.96 -12.98 -1.17
C ARG A 40 13.82 -13.23 -2.42
N LEU A 41 14.39 -12.20 -3.03
CA LEU A 41 15.28 -12.33 -4.19
C LEU A 41 16.64 -12.95 -3.83
N GLU A 42 17.20 -12.62 -2.67
CA GLU A 42 18.42 -13.26 -2.15
C GLU A 42 18.18 -14.73 -1.81
N VAL A 43 17.03 -15.06 -1.20
CA VAL A 43 16.66 -16.46 -0.95
C VAL A 43 16.40 -17.22 -2.26
N MET A 44 15.81 -16.58 -3.28
CA MET A 44 15.62 -17.21 -4.59
C MET A 44 16.95 -17.42 -5.33
N ARG A 45 17.89 -16.47 -5.26
CA ARG A 45 19.25 -16.63 -5.82
C ARG A 45 20.06 -17.67 -5.06
N ALA A 46 20.07 -17.64 -3.73
CA ALA A 46 20.71 -18.67 -2.91
C ALA A 46 20.11 -20.06 -3.17
N LYS A 47 18.79 -20.17 -3.34
CA LYS A 47 18.14 -21.42 -3.74
C LYS A 47 18.44 -21.83 -5.18
N ALA A 48 18.59 -20.89 -6.12
CA ALA A 48 18.96 -21.17 -7.50
C ALA A 48 20.42 -21.63 -7.61
N GLU A 49 21.33 -20.98 -6.88
CA GLU A 49 22.73 -21.37 -6.77
C GLU A 49 22.86 -22.75 -6.12
N LEU A 50 22.17 -22.99 -4.99
CA LEU A 50 22.12 -24.31 -4.38
C LEU A 50 21.52 -25.36 -5.31
N LYS A 51 20.48 -25.04 -6.09
CA LYS A 51 19.88 -25.97 -7.06
C LYS A 51 20.83 -26.26 -8.22
N SER A 52 21.63 -25.30 -8.67
CA SER A 52 22.64 -25.47 -9.73
C SER A 52 23.87 -26.26 -9.25
N VAL A 53 24.30 -26.04 -8.00
CA VAL A 53 25.35 -26.82 -7.34
C VAL A 53 24.85 -28.23 -7.07
N THR A 54 23.63 -28.41 -6.57
CA THR A 54 23.01 -29.73 -6.34
C THR A 54 22.78 -30.47 -7.66
N ALA A 55 22.41 -29.79 -8.74
CA ALA A 55 22.30 -30.39 -10.06
C ALA A 55 23.66 -30.84 -10.60
N SER A 56 24.74 -30.06 -10.37
CA SER A 56 26.10 -30.46 -10.77
C SER A 56 26.65 -31.60 -9.90
N THR A 57 26.37 -31.59 -8.59
CA THR A 57 26.76 -32.67 -7.65
C THR A 57 25.97 -33.96 -7.89
N ARG A 58 24.71 -33.87 -8.36
CA ARG A 58 23.89 -35.04 -8.71
C ARG A 58 24.37 -35.79 -9.95
N VAL A 59 25.12 -35.12 -10.84
CA VAL A 59 25.77 -35.77 -11.99
C VAL A 59 27.06 -36.49 -11.57
N THR A 60 27.72 -36.06 -10.50
CA THR A 60 28.97 -36.66 -10.02
C THR A 60 28.80 -37.66 -8.86
N SER A 61 27.66 -37.65 -8.16
CA SER A 61 27.42 -38.50 -6.99
C SER A 61 26.21 -39.42 -7.21
N ALA A 62 26.42 -40.45 -8.03
CA ALA A 62 25.55 -41.63 -8.04
C ALA A 62 25.88 -42.49 -6.81
N GLY A 63 25.30 -42.14 -5.66
CA GLY A 63 25.48 -42.88 -4.41
C GLY A 63 24.72 -42.22 -3.26
N GLU A 64 23.75 -42.96 -2.74
CA GLU A 64 22.92 -42.74 -1.54
C GLU A 64 21.72 -41.75 -1.59
N PRO A 65 20.49 -42.25 -1.32
CA PRO A 65 19.30 -41.43 -1.19
C PRO A 65 19.24 -40.78 0.20
N GLN A 66 19.56 -39.48 0.28
CA GLN A 66 19.18 -38.63 1.41
C GLN A 66 17.66 -38.42 1.41
N PRO A 67 16.98 -38.44 2.57
CA PRO A 67 15.53 -38.43 2.64
C PRO A 67 15.00 -37.10 2.12
N ILE A 68 14.15 -37.22 1.10
CA ILE A 68 13.28 -36.17 0.59
C ILE A 68 12.55 -35.58 1.81
N THR A 69 12.76 -34.29 2.06
CA THR A 69 11.95 -33.45 2.97
C THR A 69 10.52 -33.95 2.92
N LYS A 70 10.01 -34.49 4.03
CA LYS A 70 8.65 -35.03 4.13
C LYS A 70 7.69 -34.03 3.49
N PRO A 71 6.74 -34.45 2.63
CA PRO A 71 5.70 -33.54 2.16
C PRO A 71 5.08 -32.89 3.40
N SER A 72 5.04 -31.55 3.43
CA SER A 72 4.30 -30.85 4.49
C SER A 72 2.90 -31.47 4.58
N PRO A 73 2.38 -31.73 5.78
CA PRO A 73 1.00 -32.11 5.96
C PRO A 73 0.07 -31.24 5.10
N LEU A 74 -0.95 -31.85 4.51
CA LEU A 74 -1.93 -31.13 3.68
C LEU A 74 -2.48 -29.87 4.36
N PRO A 75 -2.77 -29.88 5.69
CA PRO A 75 -3.18 -28.67 6.42
C PRO A 75 -2.16 -27.52 6.34
N ASP A 76 -0.88 -27.77 6.66
CA ASP A 76 0.19 -26.76 6.58
C ASP A 76 0.33 -26.13 5.18
N GLN A 77 0.04 -26.91 4.13
CA GLN A 77 0.06 -26.42 2.76
C GLN A 77 -1.13 -25.50 2.46
N LEU A 78 -2.32 -25.86 2.90
CA LEU A 78 -3.52 -25.04 2.73
C LEU A 78 -3.41 -23.72 3.51
N GLU A 79 -2.87 -23.76 4.73
CA GLU A 79 -2.61 -22.55 5.52
C GLU A 79 -1.70 -21.57 4.80
N LYS A 80 -0.61 -22.06 4.19
CA LYS A 80 0.29 -21.22 3.38
C LYS A 80 -0.43 -20.62 2.17
N LEU A 81 -1.31 -21.37 1.51
CA LEU A 81 -2.09 -20.87 0.37
C LEU A 81 -3.13 -19.84 0.81
N PHE A 82 -3.76 -20.02 1.96
CA PHE A 82 -4.65 -19.01 2.56
C PHE A 82 -3.88 -17.73 2.89
N ALA A 83 -2.69 -17.85 3.50
CA ALA A 83 -1.88 -16.69 3.81
C ALA A 83 -1.51 -15.87 2.57
N VAL A 84 -1.16 -16.52 1.45
CA VAL A 84 -0.87 -15.82 0.18
C VAL A 84 -2.14 -15.18 -0.39
N HIS A 85 -3.25 -15.92 -0.43
CA HIS A 85 -4.52 -15.39 -0.89
C HIS A 85 -4.92 -14.13 -0.10
N ASP A 86 -4.88 -14.24 1.23
CA ASP A 86 -5.30 -13.16 2.14
C ASP A 86 -4.35 -11.95 2.05
N ASP A 87 -3.04 -12.16 1.84
CA ASP A 87 -2.07 -11.08 1.59
C ASP A 87 -2.40 -10.30 0.30
N VAL A 88 -2.68 -10.98 -0.81
CA VAL A 88 -3.06 -10.34 -2.07
C VAL A 88 -4.39 -9.59 -1.91
N THR A 89 -5.37 -10.19 -1.22
CA THR A 89 -6.66 -9.54 -0.93
C THR A 89 -6.47 -8.30 -0.06
N ALA A 90 -5.64 -8.35 0.99
CA ALA A 90 -5.36 -7.20 1.84
C ALA A 90 -4.68 -6.06 1.04
N ARG A 91 -3.70 -6.39 0.19
CA ARG A 91 -3.06 -5.41 -0.71
C ARG A 91 -4.05 -4.77 -1.67
N TRP A 92 -4.99 -5.55 -2.21
CA TRP A 92 -6.04 -5.02 -3.08
C TRP A 92 -7.01 -4.10 -2.34
N LEU A 93 -7.42 -4.46 -1.13
CA LEU A 93 -8.31 -3.63 -0.31
C LEU A 93 -7.71 -2.25 0.02
N GLU A 94 -6.38 -2.09 0.02
CA GLU A 94 -5.79 -0.75 0.10
C GLU A 94 -6.24 0.14 -1.06
N TYR A 95 -6.44 -0.39 -2.26
CA TYR A 95 -6.90 0.37 -3.42
C TYR A 95 -8.41 0.63 -3.41
N GLU A 96 -9.20 -0.22 -2.73
CA GLU A 96 -10.67 -0.10 -2.66
C GLU A 96 -11.19 0.63 -1.42
N LEU A 97 -10.36 0.80 -0.39
CA LEU A 97 -10.75 1.37 0.90
C LEU A 97 -9.93 2.59 1.30
N ASP A 98 -8.79 2.86 0.65
CA ASP A 98 -8.00 4.06 0.86
C ASP A 98 -8.20 5.06 -0.28
N VAL A 99 -8.88 6.16 0.02
CA VAL A 99 -9.13 7.26 -0.92
C VAL A 99 -7.82 7.80 -1.52
N ALA A 100 -6.72 7.83 -0.76
CA ALA A 100 -5.43 8.28 -1.29
C ALA A 100 -4.91 7.33 -2.39
N ARG A 101 -5.08 6.01 -2.21
CA ARG A 101 -4.69 5.00 -3.20
C ARG A 101 -5.58 5.04 -4.42
N MET A 102 -6.89 5.24 -4.27
CA MET A 102 -7.82 5.42 -5.38
C MET A 102 -7.44 6.59 -6.28
N ILE A 103 -7.11 7.75 -5.67
CA ILE A 103 -6.71 8.93 -6.44
C ILE A 103 -5.35 8.73 -7.11
N ALA A 104 -4.41 8.04 -6.45
CA ALA A 104 -3.06 7.83 -6.98
C ALA A 104 -2.97 6.75 -8.07
N PHE A 105 -3.83 5.73 -8.01
CA PHE A 105 -3.80 4.55 -8.87
C PHE A 105 -5.21 4.16 -9.35
N PRO A 106 -5.93 5.06 -10.04
CA PRO A 106 -7.35 4.90 -10.37
C PRO A 106 -7.65 3.69 -11.26
N THR A 107 -6.67 3.22 -12.03
CA THR A 107 -6.80 2.01 -12.87
C THR A 107 -6.94 0.72 -12.06
N MET A 108 -6.53 0.68 -10.78
CA MET A 108 -6.66 -0.52 -9.94
C MET A 108 -8.10 -0.85 -9.57
N SER A 109 -8.98 0.15 -9.58
CA SER A 109 -10.42 -0.01 -9.28
C SER A 109 -11.28 -0.01 -10.55
N ASP A 110 -10.69 0.28 -11.72
CA ASP A 110 -11.41 0.30 -12.99
C ASP A 110 -11.40 -1.08 -13.67
N GLY A 111 -12.52 -1.78 -13.59
CA GLY A 111 -12.73 -3.08 -14.23
C GLY A 111 -12.72 -3.06 -15.77
N ARG A 112 -12.68 -1.88 -16.41
CA ARG A 112 -12.49 -1.77 -17.86
C ARG A 112 -11.03 -1.95 -18.27
N GLN A 113 -10.10 -1.75 -17.35
CA GLN A 113 -8.68 -1.92 -17.60
C GLN A 113 -8.37 -3.40 -17.79
N PRO A 114 -7.70 -3.82 -18.89
CA PRO A 114 -7.52 -5.24 -19.19
C PRO A 114 -6.83 -6.04 -18.09
N LEU A 115 -5.80 -5.45 -17.46
CA LEU A 115 -5.02 -6.08 -16.40
C LEU A 115 -5.80 -6.16 -15.08
N THR A 116 -6.50 -5.09 -14.71
CA THR A 116 -7.41 -5.09 -13.54
C THR A 116 -8.55 -6.09 -13.74
N ALA A 117 -9.14 -6.16 -14.93
CA ALA A 117 -10.17 -7.14 -15.26
C ALA A 117 -9.62 -8.58 -15.18
N ALA A 118 -8.39 -8.82 -15.63
CA ALA A 118 -7.73 -10.12 -15.51
C ALA A 118 -7.50 -10.51 -14.05
N PHE A 119 -7.02 -9.57 -13.24
CA PHE A 119 -6.89 -9.72 -11.79
C PHE A 119 -8.23 -10.06 -11.11
N LEU A 120 -9.29 -9.29 -11.37
CA LEU A 120 -10.62 -9.53 -10.77
C LEU A 120 -11.20 -10.89 -11.17
N ARG A 121 -10.95 -11.34 -12.41
CA ARG A 121 -11.32 -12.70 -12.85
C ARG A 121 -10.51 -13.76 -12.10
N ALA A 122 -9.19 -13.61 -12.00
CA ALA A 122 -8.33 -14.53 -11.27
C ALA A 122 -8.73 -14.62 -9.79
N LYS A 123 -9.04 -13.48 -9.17
CA LYS A 123 -9.59 -13.39 -7.81
C LYS A 123 -10.84 -14.25 -7.67
N LYS A 124 -11.83 -14.04 -8.53
CA LYS A 124 -13.10 -14.79 -8.50
C LYS A 124 -12.90 -16.30 -8.65
N VAL A 125 -11.90 -16.72 -9.44
CA VAL A 125 -11.53 -18.14 -9.56
C VAL A 125 -10.91 -18.65 -8.27
N ALA A 126 -9.93 -17.94 -7.70
CA ALA A 126 -9.29 -18.29 -6.44
C ALA A 126 -10.28 -18.34 -5.26
N ASP A 127 -11.18 -17.35 -5.15
CA ASP A 127 -12.23 -17.29 -4.13
C ASP A 127 -13.14 -18.52 -4.19
N ARG A 128 -13.56 -18.93 -5.39
CA ARG A 128 -14.46 -20.07 -5.60
C ARG A 128 -13.79 -21.41 -5.31
N LEU A 129 -12.50 -21.51 -5.57
CA LEU A 129 -11.72 -22.74 -5.33
C LEU A 129 -11.18 -22.82 -3.89
N ARG A 130 -11.31 -21.75 -3.10
CA ARG A 130 -10.84 -21.69 -1.71
C ARG A 130 -11.62 -22.68 -0.84
N PRO A 131 -10.97 -23.69 -0.22
CA PRO A 131 -11.63 -24.54 0.76
C PRO A 131 -12.12 -23.75 1.98
N ALA A 132 -13.20 -24.23 2.62
CA ALA A 132 -13.82 -23.55 3.76
C ALA A 132 -12.90 -23.45 5.00
N SER A 133 -11.99 -24.42 5.17
CA SER A 133 -10.99 -24.44 6.25
C SER A 133 -9.77 -25.27 5.84
N ALA A 134 -8.67 -25.16 6.59
CA ALA A 134 -7.46 -25.95 6.35
C ALA A 134 -7.65 -27.44 6.67
N ASP A 135 -8.61 -27.77 7.53
CA ASP A 135 -8.99 -29.15 7.90
C ASP A 135 -10.09 -29.74 7.00
N ALA A 136 -10.55 -28.98 6.00
CA ALA A 136 -11.56 -29.45 5.08
C ALA A 136 -11.07 -30.70 4.32
N ARG A 137 -11.97 -31.68 4.14
CA ARG A 137 -11.67 -32.87 3.34
C ARG A 137 -11.65 -32.51 1.86
N VAL A 138 -10.47 -32.23 1.34
CA VAL A 138 -10.24 -31.89 -0.07
C VAL A 138 -9.34 -32.92 -0.75
N SER A 139 -9.57 -33.17 -2.04
CA SER A 139 -8.71 -34.05 -2.83
C SER A 139 -7.39 -33.37 -3.19
N ALA A 140 -6.36 -34.16 -3.51
CA ALA A 140 -5.08 -33.62 -3.96
C ALA A 140 -5.22 -32.77 -5.24
N GLU A 141 -6.16 -33.13 -6.12
CA GLU A 141 -6.49 -32.38 -7.33
C GLU A 141 -7.08 -31.01 -7.01
N GLN A 142 -8.05 -30.93 -6.10
CA GLN A 142 -8.63 -29.65 -5.64
C GLN A 142 -7.56 -28.74 -5.02
N VAL A 143 -6.62 -29.29 -4.26
CA VAL A 143 -5.49 -28.51 -3.70
C VAL A 143 -4.53 -28.04 -4.78
N ALA A 144 -4.30 -28.83 -5.83
CA ALA A 144 -3.48 -28.43 -6.97
C ALA A 144 -4.17 -27.31 -7.79
N GLU A 145 -5.47 -27.43 -8.05
CA GLU A 145 -6.28 -26.39 -8.71
C GLU A 145 -6.29 -25.08 -7.92
N TYR A 146 -6.57 -25.15 -6.61
CA TYR A 146 -6.56 -23.96 -5.76
C TYR A 146 -5.18 -23.29 -5.73
N ARG A 147 -4.10 -24.08 -5.67
CA ARG A 147 -2.72 -23.54 -5.73
C ARG A 147 -2.44 -22.83 -7.05
N GLY A 148 -2.87 -23.40 -8.17
CA GLY A 148 -2.77 -22.76 -9.49
C GLY A 148 -3.51 -21.43 -9.49
N ALA A 149 -4.76 -21.41 -9.03
CA ALA A 149 -5.58 -20.21 -8.97
C ALA A 149 -5.01 -19.12 -8.05
N VAL A 150 -4.43 -19.47 -6.90
CA VAL A 150 -3.75 -18.51 -6.01
C VAL A 150 -2.51 -17.92 -6.69
N THR A 151 -1.75 -18.74 -7.42
CA THR A 151 -0.58 -18.26 -8.18
C THR A 151 -1.00 -17.30 -9.28
N ASP A 152 -2.03 -17.64 -10.05
CA ASP A 152 -2.57 -16.77 -11.11
C ASP A 152 -3.14 -15.47 -10.53
N TYR A 153 -3.79 -15.55 -9.37
CA TYR A 153 -4.30 -14.38 -8.65
C TYR A 153 -3.18 -13.42 -8.22
N GLU A 154 -2.12 -13.93 -7.58
CA GLU A 154 -0.95 -13.14 -7.19
C GLU A 154 -0.27 -12.49 -8.40
N VAL A 155 -0.01 -13.27 -9.45
CA VAL A 155 0.65 -12.78 -10.67
C VAL A 155 -0.20 -11.72 -11.37
N ALA A 156 -1.50 -11.94 -11.51
CA ALA A 156 -2.39 -10.99 -12.15
C ALA A 156 -2.48 -9.68 -11.35
N PHE A 157 -2.51 -9.75 -10.01
CA PHE A 157 -2.46 -8.56 -9.17
C PHE A 157 -1.16 -7.77 -9.35
N ASP A 158 -0.01 -8.45 -9.29
CA ASP A 158 1.29 -7.80 -9.44
C ASP A 158 1.45 -7.12 -10.82
N LEU A 159 0.91 -7.73 -11.87
CA LEU A 159 0.90 -7.14 -13.22
C LEU A 159 0.00 -5.90 -13.29
N ALA A 160 -1.21 -5.99 -12.71
CA ALA A 160 -2.12 -4.84 -12.63
C ALA A 160 -1.52 -3.69 -11.82
N GLU A 161 -0.89 -3.98 -10.67
CA GLU A 161 -0.25 -2.97 -9.83
C GLU A 161 0.93 -2.29 -10.54
N ARG A 162 1.76 -3.05 -11.24
CA ARG A 162 2.88 -2.48 -12.02
C ARG A 162 2.38 -1.56 -13.12
N ASP A 163 1.32 -1.95 -13.82
CA ASP A 163 0.74 -1.12 -14.87
C ASP A 163 0.07 0.14 -14.29
N ALA A 164 -0.67 0.00 -13.19
CA ALA A 164 -1.27 1.14 -12.50
C ALA A 164 -0.21 2.15 -12.04
N ARG A 165 0.96 1.69 -11.59
CA ARG A 165 2.09 2.57 -11.25
C ARG A 165 2.73 3.23 -12.45
N ARG A 166 2.70 2.58 -13.62
CA ARG A 166 3.23 3.10 -14.88
C ARG A 166 2.30 4.15 -15.49
N VAL A 167 0.99 3.90 -15.49
CA VAL A 167 -0.04 4.74 -16.10
C VAL A 167 -0.46 5.88 -15.15
N ARG A 168 -0.66 5.58 -13.86
CA ARG A 168 -1.17 6.52 -12.84
C ARG A 168 -2.44 7.24 -13.31
N ASP A 169 -2.36 8.54 -13.53
CA ASP A 169 -3.44 9.43 -13.96
C ASP A 169 -3.34 9.79 -15.45
N SER A 170 -2.46 9.16 -16.24
CA SER A 170 -2.20 9.55 -17.63
C SER A 170 -3.39 9.37 -18.58
N GLN A 171 -4.40 8.62 -18.17
CA GLN A 171 -5.64 8.42 -18.93
C GLN A 171 -6.64 9.60 -18.79
N PHE A 172 -6.44 10.46 -17.79
CA PHE A 172 -7.27 11.64 -17.56
C PHE A 172 -6.75 12.82 -18.38
N SER A 173 -7.64 13.74 -18.76
CA SER A 173 -7.28 15.01 -19.37
C SER A 173 -6.47 15.91 -18.42
N ASP A 174 -5.78 16.91 -18.97
CA ASP A 174 -4.94 17.82 -18.17
C ASP A 174 -5.72 18.55 -17.07
N ALA A 175 -6.99 18.89 -17.32
CA ALA A 175 -7.86 19.53 -16.34
C ALA A 175 -8.22 18.56 -15.20
N GLU A 176 -8.56 17.32 -15.54
CA GLU A 176 -8.90 16.28 -14.57
C GLU A 176 -7.68 15.88 -13.72
N ARG A 177 -6.48 15.74 -14.34
CA ARG A 177 -5.25 15.48 -13.58
C ARG A 177 -4.93 16.59 -12.58
N LYS A 178 -5.18 17.86 -12.93
CA LYS A 178 -5.06 18.97 -11.99
C LYS A 178 -6.03 18.85 -10.83
N ARG A 179 -7.30 18.52 -11.08
CA ARG A 179 -8.30 18.27 -10.01
C ARG A 179 -7.87 17.13 -9.08
N LEU A 180 -7.42 16.00 -9.63
CA LEU A 180 -6.91 14.87 -8.84
C LEU A 180 -5.67 15.26 -8.02
N ALA A 181 -4.74 16.04 -8.58
CA ALA A 181 -3.59 16.55 -7.84
C ALA A 181 -4.00 17.48 -6.69
N THR A 182 -4.96 18.38 -6.92
CA THR A 182 -5.54 19.23 -5.87
C THR A 182 -6.22 18.38 -4.79
N ALA A 183 -6.97 17.35 -5.17
CA ALA A 183 -7.59 16.42 -4.22
C ALA A 183 -6.54 15.72 -3.34
N GLN A 184 -5.40 15.28 -3.90
CA GLN A 184 -4.32 14.68 -3.10
C GLN A 184 -3.73 15.67 -2.08
N GLN A 185 -3.54 16.94 -2.47
CA GLN A 185 -3.04 17.98 -1.57
C GLN A 185 -4.03 18.28 -0.44
N LEU A 186 -5.31 18.43 -0.77
CA LEU A 186 -6.38 18.65 0.21
C LEU A 186 -6.53 17.45 1.14
N LEU A 187 -6.38 16.22 0.63
CA LEU A 187 -6.42 15.02 1.45
C LEU A 187 -5.27 14.97 2.45
N ALA A 188 -4.07 15.42 2.07
CA ALA A 188 -2.94 15.54 2.99
C ALA A 188 -3.26 16.50 4.15
N VAL A 189 -3.90 17.63 3.86
CA VAL A 189 -4.36 18.58 4.90
C VAL A 189 -5.47 17.97 5.76
N ALA A 190 -6.43 17.27 5.15
CA ALA A 190 -7.53 16.63 5.87
C ALA A 190 -7.06 15.55 6.87
N LEU A 191 -5.90 14.93 6.62
CA LEU A 191 -5.29 13.89 7.46
C LEU A 191 -4.17 14.42 8.37
N ASP A 192 -3.84 15.71 8.29
CA ASP A 192 -2.75 16.30 9.06
C ASP A 192 -3.19 16.68 10.48
N GLN A 193 -2.59 16.06 11.49
CA GLN A 193 -2.87 16.33 12.90
C GLN A 193 -2.43 17.72 13.37
N SER A 194 -1.56 18.40 12.61
CA SER A 194 -1.13 19.76 12.94
C SER A 194 -2.14 20.84 12.53
N ALA A 195 -3.02 20.54 11.57
CA ALA A 195 -4.08 21.44 11.12
C ALA A 195 -5.24 21.51 12.13
N THR A 196 -5.99 22.62 12.12
CA THR A 196 -7.16 22.76 13.01
C THR A 196 -8.31 21.84 12.57
N PRO A 197 -9.19 21.41 13.49
CA PRO A 197 -10.38 20.63 13.16
C PRO A 197 -11.24 21.20 12.03
N ALA A 198 -11.43 22.53 11.99
CA ALA A 198 -12.23 23.20 10.98
C ALA A 198 -11.57 23.15 9.59
N GLU A 199 -10.25 23.38 9.52
CA GLU A 199 -9.48 23.28 8.27
C GLU A 199 -9.54 21.87 7.69
N ARG A 200 -9.41 20.83 8.52
CA ARG A 200 -9.52 19.44 8.06
C ARG A 200 -10.88 19.09 7.52
N GLN A 201 -11.96 19.53 8.16
CA GLN A 201 -13.32 19.32 7.67
C GLN A 201 -13.59 20.05 6.34
N VAL A 202 -13.08 21.28 6.20
CA VAL A 202 -13.16 22.02 4.93
C VAL A 202 -12.38 21.29 3.84
N ALA A 203 -11.15 20.86 4.14
CA ALA A 203 -10.31 20.11 3.20
C ALA A 203 -10.99 18.80 2.78
N TYR A 204 -11.55 18.04 3.71
CA TYR A 204 -12.31 16.82 3.43
C TYR A 204 -13.48 17.06 2.46
N ARG A 205 -14.31 18.09 2.72
CA ARG A 205 -15.43 18.41 1.80
C ARG A 205 -14.93 18.77 0.41
N ARG A 206 -13.84 19.54 0.32
CA ARG A 206 -13.22 19.89 -0.97
C ARG A 206 -12.64 18.67 -1.70
N VAL A 207 -12.05 17.70 -0.99
CA VAL A 207 -11.60 16.43 -1.62
C VAL A 207 -12.77 15.73 -2.32
N ARG A 208 -13.93 15.64 -1.65
CA ARG A 208 -15.12 15.01 -2.25
C ARG A 208 -15.56 15.74 -3.52
N GLU A 209 -15.62 17.07 -3.49
CA GLU A 209 -15.97 17.89 -4.65
C GLU A 209 -14.98 17.71 -5.82
N GLU A 210 -13.67 17.61 -5.54
CA GLU A 210 -12.66 17.47 -6.58
C GLU A 210 -12.64 16.08 -7.22
N VAL A 211 -12.96 15.05 -6.45
CA VAL A 211 -13.00 13.66 -6.93
C VAL A 211 -14.35 13.31 -7.56
N ASP A 212 -15.40 14.06 -7.22
CA ASP A 212 -16.74 13.84 -7.76
C ASP A 212 -16.78 13.90 -9.30
N GLY A 213 -17.48 12.92 -9.86
CA GLY A 213 -17.55 12.67 -11.31
C GLY A 213 -16.27 12.13 -11.96
N LEU A 214 -15.13 12.09 -11.25
CA LEU A 214 -13.87 11.55 -11.79
C LEU A 214 -13.60 10.12 -11.34
N LEU A 215 -13.84 9.82 -10.06
CA LEU A 215 -13.63 8.49 -9.48
C LEU A 215 -14.89 8.02 -8.77
N ALA A 216 -15.20 6.73 -8.91
CA ALA A 216 -16.22 6.08 -8.11
C ALA A 216 -15.61 5.67 -6.76
N LEU A 217 -15.88 6.45 -5.71
CA LEU A 217 -15.49 6.11 -4.34
C LEU A 217 -16.51 5.14 -3.75
N SER A 218 -16.04 4.09 -3.06
CA SER A 218 -16.92 3.19 -2.31
C SER A 218 -17.43 3.88 -1.04
N ASP A 219 -18.66 3.57 -0.62
CA ASP A 219 -19.25 4.10 0.61
C ASP A 219 -18.36 3.79 1.83
N GLU A 220 -17.77 2.58 1.87
CA GLU A 220 -16.86 2.17 2.93
C GLU A 220 -15.55 2.99 2.94
N ALA A 221 -15.00 3.35 1.78
CA ALA A 221 -13.82 4.21 1.73
C ALA A 221 -14.11 5.62 2.25
N VAL A 222 -15.30 6.15 1.93
CA VAL A 222 -15.77 7.44 2.44
C VAL A 222 -15.93 7.37 3.96
N GLU A 223 -16.59 6.35 4.49
CA GLU A 223 -16.80 6.16 5.94
C GLU A 223 -15.47 5.99 6.70
N ARG A 224 -14.52 5.21 6.16
CA ARG A 224 -13.19 5.04 6.74
C ARG A 224 -12.39 6.35 6.74
N LEU A 225 -12.53 7.16 5.69
CA LEU A 225 -11.92 8.48 5.64
C LEU A 225 -12.55 9.42 6.67
N GLU A 226 -13.88 9.45 6.77
CA GLU A 226 -14.60 10.24 7.77
C GLU A 226 -14.19 9.85 9.19
N THR A 227 -14.12 8.56 9.49
CA THR A 227 -13.67 8.04 10.77
C THR A 227 -12.24 8.47 11.08
N LYS A 228 -11.32 8.39 10.11
CA LYS A 228 -9.93 8.86 10.29
C LYS A 228 -9.86 10.36 10.55
N VAL A 229 -10.64 11.16 9.81
CA VAL A 229 -10.69 12.61 10.00
C VAL A 229 -11.29 12.93 11.38
N ALA A 230 -12.35 12.24 11.79
CA ALA A 230 -13.08 12.43 13.05
C ALA A 230 -12.30 12.00 14.29
N LEU A 231 -11.70 10.81 14.30
CA LEU A 231 -10.86 10.33 15.42
C LEU A 231 -9.64 11.23 15.67
N GLN A 232 -9.19 11.93 14.63
CA GLN A 232 -8.13 12.94 14.77
C GLN A 232 -8.64 14.28 15.31
N LEU A 233 -9.96 14.55 15.31
CA LEU A 233 -10.58 15.72 15.95
C LEU A 233 -10.64 15.57 17.47
N GLU A 234 -10.84 14.35 17.98
CA GLU A 234 -11.15 14.10 19.39
C GLU A 234 -9.94 13.94 20.30
N ARG A 235 -8.71 13.77 19.78
CA ARG A 235 -7.50 13.70 20.63
C ARG A 235 -7.22 15.08 21.25
N PRO A 236 -7.39 15.25 22.57
CA PRO A 236 -7.03 16.51 23.22
C PRO A 236 -5.52 16.67 23.15
N GLN A 237 -5.04 17.82 22.69
CA GLN A 237 -3.62 18.15 22.85
C GLN A 237 -3.31 18.21 24.36
N PRO A 238 -2.23 17.56 24.83
CA PRO A 238 -1.79 17.78 26.20
C PRO A 238 -1.45 19.26 26.37
N THR A 239 -2.20 19.94 27.23
CA THR A 239 -1.97 21.34 27.58
C THR A 239 -0.56 21.47 28.21
N PRO A 240 0.28 22.44 27.78
CA PRO A 240 1.67 22.53 28.27
C PRO A 240 1.85 23.03 29.72
N ASP A 241 0.80 23.06 30.56
CA ASP A 241 0.85 23.82 31.83
C ASP A 241 0.87 22.97 33.11
N ASP A 242 1.05 21.64 33.02
CA ASP A 242 1.23 20.78 34.21
C ASP A 242 2.70 20.61 34.61
N LYS A 243 3.40 21.74 34.77
CA LYS A 243 4.76 21.85 35.33
C LYS A 243 4.83 22.85 36.48
N ARG A 244 3.71 23.12 37.18
CA ARG A 244 3.77 23.71 38.51
C ARG A 244 3.68 22.61 39.56
N GLY A 245 4.85 22.04 39.86
CA GLY A 245 5.04 21.24 41.07
C GLY A 245 4.59 22.02 42.32
N PRO A 246 4.20 21.32 43.40
CA PRO A 246 3.68 21.96 44.59
C PRO A 246 4.74 22.91 45.16
N ALA A 247 4.40 24.20 45.21
CA ALA A 247 5.20 25.19 45.89
C ALA A 247 5.24 24.85 47.39
N ASP A 248 6.43 24.45 47.82
CA ASP A 248 6.86 24.37 49.20
C ASP A 248 6.59 25.72 49.90
N ALA A 249 5.63 25.73 50.82
CA ALA A 249 5.40 26.83 51.74
C ALA A 249 5.75 26.33 53.15
N GLY A 250 6.99 26.65 53.55
CA GLY A 250 7.56 26.33 54.84
C GLY A 250 6.82 26.93 56.05
N PRO A 251 7.27 26.59 57.27
CA PRO A 251 6.47 26.70 58.48
C PRO A 251 6.38 28.15 58.97
N ARG A 252 5.20 28.52 59.48
CA ARG A 252 5.02 29.71 60.32
C ARG A 252 4.87 29.28 61.78
N CYS A 253 5.53 30.07 62.63
CA CYS A 253 5.75 29.94 64.07
C CYS A 253 4.53 29.58 64.91
#